data_AF-A0A843AJX1-F1
#
_entry.id   AF-A0A843AJX1-F1
#
_cell.length_a   1.000
_cell.length_b   1.000
_cell.length_c   1.000
_cell.angle_alpha   90.00
_cell.angle_beta   90.00
_cell.angle_gamma   90.00
#
_symmetry.space_group_name_H-M   'P 1'
#
loop_
_entity.id
_entity.type
_entity.pdbx_description
1 polymer ?
#
loop_
_entity_poly.entity_id
_entity_poly.type
_entity_poly.pdbx_seq_one_letter_code
_entity_poly.pdbx_strand_id
1 'polypeptide(L)'
;MSTSNREDLLKTITMKEVKEICKHDGLKGYSSLKQQKLVKFAAENLTLSPSELEVIVTKLQEAKLIAKIKDSEDFVLRKAVQIESCTDDLILASVDSLKVKIYNLGTPDFSYACDGKCKDYIYRVRQGQSPFCKHYPAVIGELICQDKLNTEINHISDKKLDALMEIVEKRKKEDGIIISDDRNIDYSLENLKSDLIEISRKNTVLARDKYNEKPEKVFKTLVNESFQLLEYETIFNRRNEGWDLLVLGTYAPQPYIVVVNCRSAASGNVRDPNLLNLKNFCTDMCKDQLMGAYQDYVKYMVVVAPDFPEKIPEYVSQLQEMTDGIKLSFLPASSLLYLVEKYRENPILTHYKSESLFKKDLITKEDIDELFEISEEYIVDLCSNARSILRKRMESISQYNSDACYLKMDEVFLNQVIEEIISSLNPHLLKQGVNDTTGIKTINFNHDYYVLWERLLHELADEFTLILKEQSMSQVQRSGFKEDLIKYFDI
;
A
#
# COMPACT_ATOMS: atom_id res chain seq x y z
N MET A 1 50.84 -0.05 -16.08
CA MET A 1 50.51 -0.65 -14.76
C MET A 1 51.11 -2.05 -14.69
N SER A 2 51.69 -2.44 -13.56
CA SER A 2 52.26 -3.79 -13.35
C SER A 2 51.16 -4.84 -13.11
N THR A 3 51.48 -6.13 -13.24
CA THR A 3 50.58 -7.25 -12.90
C THR A 3 50.03 -7.14 -11.47
N SER A 4 50.80 -6.55 -10.55
CA SER A 4 50.41 -6.24 -9.17
C SER A 4 49.15 -5.36 -9.09
N ASN A 5 49.07 -4.29 -9.89
CA ASN A 5 47.90 -3.39 -9.88
C ASN A 5 46.63 -4.09 -10.39
N ARG A 6 46.75 -5.03 -11.33
CA ARG A 6 45.61 -5.81 -11.84
C ARG A 6 45.10 -6.79 -10.78
N GLU A 7 46.02 -7.45 -10.08
CA GLU A 7 45.65 -8.33 -8.97
C GLU A 7 44.93 -7.57 -7.86
N ASP A 8 45.46 -6.40 -7.48
CA ASP A 8 44.88 -5.60 -6.40
C ASP A 8 43.48 -5.09 -6.75
N LEU A 9 43.27 -4.68 -8.01
CA LEU A 9 41.95 -4.31 -8.51
C LEU A 9 40.97 -5.50 -8.49
N LEU A 10 41.40 -6.69 -8.94
CA LEU A 10 40.57 -7.90 -8.98
C LEU A 10 40.27 -8.49 -7.58
N LYS A 11 41.12 -8.23 -6.57
CA LYS A 11 40.86 -8.64 -5.17
C LYS A 11 39.65 -7.95 -4.56
N THR A 12 39.25 -6.80 -5.09
CA THR A 12 38.11 -6.01 -4.58
C THR A 12 36.75 -6.58 -4.96
N ILE A 13 36.70 -7.49 -5.94
CA ILE A 13 35.47 -8.12 -6.45
C ILE A 13 35.41 -9.61 -6.10
N THR A 14 34.21 -10.18 -6.17
CA THR A 14 33.92 -11.56 -5.77
C THR A 14 34.42 -12.58 -6.79
N MET A 15 34.55 -13.84 -6.35
CA MET A 15 34.95 -14.96 -7.22
C MET A 15 34.05 -15.10 -8.45
N LYS A 16 32.75 -14.85 -8.31
CA LYS A 16 31.79 -14.96 -9.39
C LYS A 16 32.02 -13.88 -10.45
N GLU A 17 32.23 -12.65 -10.01
CA GLU A 17 32.51 -11.51 -10.89
C GLU A 17 33.84 -11.71 -11.64
N VAL A 18 34.89 -12.19 -10.98
CA VAL A 18 36.16 -12.52 -11.68
C VAL A 18 35.95 -13.61 -12.73
N LYS A 19 35.13 -14.65 -12.43
CA LYS A 19 34.78 -15.68 -13.41
C LYS A 19 33.98 -15.13 -14.59
N GLU A 20 33.07 -14.19 -14.34
CA GLU A 20 32.30 -13.52 -15.41
C GLU A 20 33.20 -12.70 -16.31
N ILE A 21 34.16 -11.94 -15.76
CA ILE A 21 35.16 -11.21 -16.56
C ILE A 21 35.99 -12.19 -17.41
N CYS A 22 36.51 -13.26 -16.82
CA CYS A 22 37.25 -14.28 -17.55
C CYS A 22 36.41 -14.96 -18.64
N LYS A 23 35.10 -15.14 -18.42
CA LYS A 23 34.18 -15.70 -19.42
C LYS A 23 33.97 -14.75 -20.59
N HIS A 24 33.76 -13.46 -20.31
CA HIS A 24 33.60 -12.42 -21.33
C HIS A 24 34.86 -12.23 -22.17
N ASP A 25 36.04 -12.40 -21.56
CA ASP A 25 37.34 -12.36 -22.25
C ASP A 25 37.72 -13.69 -22.94
N GLY A 26 36.82 -14.68 -22.93
CA GLY A 26 37.02 -15.96 -23.64
C GLY A 26 38.02 -16.93 -23.00
N LEU A 27 38.46 -16.67 -21.77
CA LEU A 27 39.42 -17.53 -21.06
C LEU A 27 38.80 -18.90 -20.70
N LYS A 28 39.64 -19.91 -20.49
CA LYS A 28 39.26 -21.27 -20.08
C LYS A 28 40.17 -21.77 -18.96
N GLY A 29 39.78 -22.85 -18.27
CA GLY A 29 40.62 -23.52 -17.25
C GLY A 29 40.58 -22.91 -15.85
N TYR A 30 39.82 -21.84 -15.62
CA TYR A 30 39.74 -21.16 -14.32
C TYR A 30 38.61 -21.64 -13.39
N SER A 31 37.72 -22.53 -13.87
CA SER A 31 36.48 -22.89 -13.17
C SER A 31 36.69 -23.52 -11.79
N SER A 32 37.77 -24.28 -11.61
CA SER A 32 38.14 -24.97 -10.37
C SER A 32 39.07 -24.16 -9.45
N LEU A 33 39.49 -22.96 -9.87
CA LEU A 33 40.42 -22.13 -9.09
C LEU A 33 39.72 -21.45 -7.91
N LYS A 34 40.39 -21.44 -6.76
CA LYS A 34 40.00 -20.67 -5.57
C LYS A 34 40.39 -19.20 -5.74
N GLN A 35 39.70 -18.28 -5.04
CA GLN A 35 39.80 -16.82 -5.18
C GLN A 35 41.22 -16.29 -5.47
N GLN A 36 42.20 -16.57 -4.61
CA GLN A 36 43.56 -16.05 -4.77
C GLN A 36 44.24 -16.51 -6.07
N LYS A 37 44.08 -17.79 -6.43
CA LYS A 37 44.63 -18.35 -7.67
C LYS A 37 43.86 -17.86 -8.90
N LEU A 38 42.55 -17.68 -8.77
CA LEU A 38 41.70 -17.12 -9.83
C LEU A 38 42.08 -15.68 -10.14
N VAL A 39 42.30 -14.84 -9.11
CA VAL A 39 42.73 -13.44 -9.28
C VAL A 39 44.08 -13.37 -9.99
N LYS A 40 45.06 -14.16 -9.54
CA LYS A 40 46.37 -14.21 -10.19
C LYS A 40 46.28 -14.68 -11.65
N PHE A 41 45.52 -15.75 -11.90
CA PHE A 41 45.26 -16.23 -13.26
C PHE A 41 44.63 -15.15 -14.15
N ALA A 42 43.60 -14.45 -13.65
CA ALA A 42 42.94 -13.38 -14.38
C ALA A 42 43.88 -12.19 -14.63
N ALA A 43 44.68 -11.79 -13.64
CA ALA A 43 45.63 -10.68 -13.79
C ALA A 43 46.70 -10.95 -14.86
N GLU A 44 47.13 -12.21 -15.02
CA GLU A 44 48.15 -12.63 -15.99
C GLU A 44 47.59 -12.88 -17.40
N ASN A 45 46.33 -13.32 -17.53
CA ASN A 45 45.79 -13.84 -18.79
C ASN A 45 44.74 -12.96 -19.46
N LEU A 46 44.18 -11.95 -18.78
CA LEU A 46 43.17 -11.08 -19.37
C LEU A 46 43.77 -10.19 -20.47
N THR A 47 43.14 -10.19 -21.65
CA THR A 47 43.55 -9.37 -22.80
C THR A 47 43.17 -7.90 -22.66
N LEU A 48 42.23 -7.59 -21.76
CA LEU A 48 41.80 -6.23 -21.40
C LEU A 48 43.00 -5.35 -21.00
N SER A 49 42.99 -4.10 -21.46
CA SER A 49 43.92 -3.09 -20.96
C SER A 49 43.64 -2.76 -19.48
N PRO A 50 44.63 -2.23 -18.73
CA PRO A 50 44.42 -1.83 -17.35
C PRO A 50 43.25 -0.84 -17.15
N SER A 51 43.09 0.12 -18.06
CA SER A 51 42.00 1.09 -18.05
C SER A 51 40.63 0.47 -18.31
N GLU A 52 40.53 -0.48 -19.25
CA GLU A 52 39.26 -1.19 -19.51
C GLU A 52 38.86 -2.07 -18.33
N LEU A 53 39.84 -2.75 -17.73
CA LEU A 53 39.60 -3.57 -16.55
C LEU A 53 39.15 -2.71 -15.35
N GLU A 54 39.78 -1.56 -15.15
CA GLU A 54 39.39 -0.58 -14.12
C GLU A 54 37.96 -0.09 -14.32
N VAL A 55 37.56 0.25 -15.56
CA VAL A 55 36.18 0.64 -15.88
C VAL A 55 35.18 -0.49 -15.59
N ILE A 56 35.47 -1.73 -15.98
CA ILE A 56 34.59 -2.89 -15.74
C ILE A 56 34.44 -3.15 -14.24
N VAL A 57 35.56 -3.18 -13.50
CA VAL A 57 35.54 -3.44 -12.06
C VAL A 57 34.80 -2.32 -11.32
N THR A 58 35.03 -1.06 -11.68
CA THR A 58 34.33 0.09 -11.08
C THR A 58 32.82 0.00 -11.31
N LYS A 59 32.37 -0.37 -12.52
CA LYS A 59 30.94 -0.58 -12.81
C LYS A 59 30.33 -1.72 -11.97
N LEU A 60 31.06 -2.83 -11.80
CA LEU A 60 30.60 -3.95 -10.97
C LEU A 60 30.51 -3.56 -9.49
N GLN A 61 31.50 -2.82 -8.99
CA GLN A 61 31.49 -2.29 -7.63
C GLN A 61 30.32 -1.33 -7.42
N GLU A 62 30.09 -0.39 -8.35
CA GLU A 62 28.96 0.54 -8.30
C GLU A 62 27.62 -0.20 -8.27
N ALA A 63 27.41 -1.15 -9.20
CA ALA A 63 26.20 -1.96 -9.26
C ALA A 63 25.94 -2.74 -7.96
N LYS A 64 27.00 -3.26 -7.33
CA LYS A 64 26.93 -3.96 -6.05
C LYS A 64 26.55 -3.03 -4.89
N LEU A 65 27.05 -1.78 -4.88
CA LEU A 65 26.66 -0.78 -3.88
C LEU A 65 25.21 -0.35 -4.06
N ILE A 66 24.76 -0.13 -5.29
CA ILE A 66 23.35 0.14 -5.60
C ILE A 66 22.47 -1.02 -5.13
N ALA A 67 22.87 -2.27 -5.37
CA ALA A 67 22.14 -3.44 -4.88
C ALA A 67 22.04 -3.45 -3.34
N LYS A 68 23.11 -3.07 -2.62
CA LYS A 68 23.06 -2.94 -1.15
C LYS A 68 22.14 -1.83 -0.65
N ILE A 69 22.04 -0.73 -1.41
CA ILE A 69 21.09 0.36 -1.12
C ILE A 69 19.67 -0.15 -1.32
N LYS A 70 19.40 -0.87 -2.41
CA LYS A 70 18.10 -1.53 -2.63
C LYS A 70 17.78 -2.56 -1.54
N ASP A 71 18.77 -3.32 -1.07
CA ASP A 71 18.62 -4.23 0.07
C ASP A 71 18.25 -3.52 1.39
N SER A 72 18.42 -2.19 1.47
CA SER A 72 18.07 -1.38 2.63
C SER A 72 16.63 -0.86 2.62
N GLU A 73 15.97 -0.89 1.46
CA GLU A 73 14.60 -0.39 1.24
C GLU A 73 13.62 -0.92 2.30
N ASP A 74 13.73 -2.21 2.61
CA ASP A 74 12.86 -2.88 3.58
C ASP A 74 12.94 -2.25 4.98
N PHE A 75 14.13 -1.86 5.44
CA PHE A 75 14.28 -1.24 6.76
C PHE A 75 13.69 0.17 6.80
N VAL A 76 13.89 0.96 5.75
CA VAL A 76 13.37 2.32 5.64
C VAL A 76 11.84 2.30 5.59
N LEU A 77 11.27 1.49 4.69
CA LEU A 77 9.83 1.48 4.48
C LEU A 77 9.06 0.80 5.63
N ARG A 78 9.66 -0.13 6.38
CA ARG A 78 9.07 -0.68 7.61
C ARG A 78 9.25 0.21 8.85
N LYS A 79 9.87 1.40 8.75
CA LYS A 79 10.24 2.24 9.90
C LYS A 79 11.08 1.48 10.95
N ALA A 80 11.94 0.58 10.50
CA ALA A 80 12.75 -0.28 11.36
C ALA A 80 14.03 0.40 11.87
N VAL A 81 14.25 1.67 11.50
CA VAL A 81 15.40 2.47 11.90
C VAL A 81 14.98 3.41 13.02
N GLN A 82 15.68 3.34 14.15
CA GLN A 82 15.52 4.29 15.24
C GLN A 82 16.81 5.11 15.37
N ILE A 83 16.70 6.42 15.17
CA ILE A 83 17.79 7.36 15.41
C ILE A 83 17.83 7.65 16.92
N GLU A 84 18.84 7.14 17.62
CA GLU A 84 19.03 7.31 19.06
C GLU A 84 19.66 8.68 19.37
N SER A 85 20.65 9.08 18.57
CA SER A 85 21.26 10.40 18.65
C SER A 85 21.81 10.82 17.29
N CYS A 86 21.68 12.11 16.95
CA CYS A 86 22.24 12.69 15.73
C CYS A 86 22.95 14.00 16.11
N THR A 87 24.28 13.97 16.07
CA THR A 87 25.17 15.12 16.29
C THR A 87 26.14 15.23 15.12
N ASP A 88 26.83 16.35 14.98
CA ASP A 88 27.75 16.61 13.87
C ASP A 88 28.86 15.53 13.76
N ASP A 89 29.36 15.06 14.92
CA ASP A 89 30.47 14.10 14.98
C ASP A 89 30.01 12.63 15.07
N LEU A 90 28.76 12.39 15.51
CA LEU A 90 28.29 11.05 15.81
C LEU A 90 26.78 10.89 15.60
N ILE A 91 26.45 9.88 14.80
CA ILE A 91 25.09 9.35 14.67
C ILE A 91 25.07 7.96 15.31
N LEU A 92 24.16 7.77 16.26
CA LEU A 92 23.82 6.48 16.85
C LEU A 92 22.42 6.11 16.37
N ALA A 93 22.30 4.92 15.80
CA ALA A 93 21.03 4.38 15.37
C ALA A 93 20.96 2.89 15.65
N SER A 94 19.74 2.38 15.72
CA SER A 94 19.47 0.96 15.66
C SER A 94 18.66 0.65 14.40
N VAL A 95 18.98 -0.47 13.75
CA VAL A 95 18.22 -1.01 12.61
C VAL A 95 17.75 -2.41 13.01
N ASP A 96 16.44 -2.56 13.22
CA ASP A 96 15.84 -3.65 13.98
C ASP A 96 16.50 -3.80 15.37
N SER A 97 17.43 -4.75 15.51
CA SER A 97 18.17 -5.04 16.76
C SER A 97 19.68 -4.79 16.66
N LEU A 98 20.15 -4.29 15.51
CA LEU A 98 21.57 -4.09 15.24
C LEU A 98 21.95 -2.63 15.45
N LYS A 99 22.97 -2.38 16.27
CA LYS A 99 23.50 -1.04 16.50
C LYS A 99 24.37 -0.57 15.34
N VAL A 100 24.16 0.67 14.93
CA VAL A 100 24.92 1.36 13.89
C VAL A 100 25.50 2.64 14.48
N LYS A 101 26.78 2.89 14.18
CA LYS A 101 27.48 4.12 14.54
C LYS A 101 28.11 4.71 13.29
N ILE A 102 27.86 5.98 13.05
CA ILE A 102 28.45 6.75 11.96
C ILE A 102 29.18 7.91 12.60
N TYR A 103 30.48 8.03 12.35
CA TYR A 103 31.32 9.09 12.88
C TYR A 103 31.67 10.07 11.77
N ASN A 104 31.60 11.36 12.08
CA ASN A 104 32.05 12.48 11.25
C ASN A 104 31.52 12.41 9.79
N LEU A 105 30.20 12.26 9.64
CA LEU A 105 29.56 12.17 8.33
C LEU A 105 29.82 13.45 7.51
N GLY A 106 30.15 13.28 6.22
CA GLY A 106 30.50 14.35 5.29
C GLY A 106 31.96 14.81 5.38
N THR A 107 32.77 14.24 6.28
CA THR A 107 34.16 14.67 6.49
C THR A 107 35.19 13.63 6.02
N PRO A 108 36.49 14.01 5.89
CA PRO A 108 37.57 13.07 5.62
C PRO A 108 37.81 12.05 6.75
N ASP A 109 37.47 12.40 7.99
CA ASP A 109 37.64 11.54 9.18
C ASP A 109 36.44 10.59 9.39
N PHE A 110 35.65 10.37 8.34
CA PHE A 110 34.49 9.51 8.34
C PHE A 110 34.83 8.08 8.76
N SER A 111 34.02 7.51 9.64
CA SER A 111 34.06 6.08 9.89
C SER A 111 32.69 5.48 10.15
N TYR A 112 32.55 4.20 9.79
CA TYR A 112 31.30 3.45 9.90
C TYR A 112 31.51 2.16 10.69
N ALA A 113 30.63 1.93 11.68
CA ALA A 113 30.58 0.69 12.42
C ALA A 113 29.14 0.14 12.48
N CYS A 114 29.01 -1.15 12.20
CA CYS A 114 27.79 -1.90 12.40
C CYS A 114 28.02 -3.00 13.45
N ASP A 115 26.94 -3.45 14.06
CA ASP A 115 26.93 -4.54 15.04
C ASP A 115 27.75 -5.75 14.55
N GLY A 116 28.51 -6.34 15.47
CA GLY A 116 29.34 -7.51 15.24
C GLY A 116 28.57 -8.80 14.89
N LYS A 117 27.23 -8.76 14.87
CA LYS A 117 26.37 -9.83 14.33
C LYS A 117 26.08 -9.68 12.83
N CYS A 118 26.33 -8.51 12.23
CA CYS A 118 26.12 -8.28 10.81
C CYS A 118 27.19 -9.00 9.97
N LYS A 119 26.83 -10.13 9.35
CA LYS A 119 27.75 -10.91 8.49
C LYS A 119 28.36 -10.07 7.37
N ASP A 120 27.58 -9.22 6.71
CA ASP A 120 28.08 -8.37 5.62
C ASP A 120 29.11 -7.35 6.13
N TYR A 121 28.91 -6.80 7.33
CA TYR A 121 29.90 -5.92 7.95
C TYR A 121 31.19 -6.66 8.34
N ILE A 122 31.08 -7.81 9.01
CA ILE A 122 32.23 -8.62 9.46
C ILE A 122 33.09 -9.07 8.28
N TYR A 123 32.46 -9.63 7.24
CA TYR A 123 33.19 -10.31 6.18
C TYR A 123 33.51 -9.42 4.98
N ARG A 124 32.76 -8.33 4.75
CA ARG A 124 32.98 -7.46 3.58
C ARG A 124 33.46 -6.07 3.97
N VAL A 125 32.84 -5.43 4.95
CA VAL A 125 33.18 -4.04 5.31
C VAL A 125 34.48 -3.96 6.09
N ARG A 126 34.62 -4.73 7.18
CA ARG A 126 35.86 -4.77 7.98
C ARG A 126 37.08 -5.24 7.20
N GLN A 127 36.87 -6.04 6.15
CA GLN A 127 37.94 -6.51 5.26
C GLN A 127 38.27 -5.54 4.12
N GLY A 128 37.60 -4.39 4.03
CA GLY A 128 37.81 -3.39 2.98
C GLY A 128 37.26 -3.76 1.60
N GLN A 129 36.46 -4.82 1.48
CA GLN A 129 35.85 -5.25 0.21
C GLN A 129 34.59 -4.44 -0.16
N SER A 130 34.07 -3.65 0.78
CA SER A 130 32.93 -2.77 0.57
C SER A 130 32.96 -1.65 1.61
N PRO A 131 32.63 -0.41 1.25
CA PRO A 131 32.61 0.71 2.18
C PRO A 131 31.54 0.58 3.28
N PHE A 132 30.43 -0.13 3.00
CA PHE A 132 29.32 -0.25 3.94
C PHE A 132 28.48 -1.52 3.74
N CYS A 133 27.67 -1.85 4.75
CA CYS A 133 26.60 -2.85 4.64
C CYS A 133 25.25 -2.16 4.51
N LYS A 134 24.19 -2.91 4.19
CA LYS A 134 22.83 -2.38 3.95
C LYS A 134 22.22 -1.55 5.11
N HIS A 135 22.73 -1.66 6.34
CA HIS A 135 22.23 -0.85 7.46
C HIS A 135 22.69 0.61 7.39
N TYR A 136 23.84 0.90 6.75
CA TYR A 136 24.28 2.28 6.54
C TYR A 136 23.29 3.08 5.68
N PRO A 137 22.96 2.68 4.43
CA PRO A 137 21.99 3.41 3.64
C PRO A 137 20.58 3.42 4.26
N ALA A 138 20.20 2.42 5.08
CA ALA A 138 18.96 2.49 5.84
C ALA A 138 18.94 3.67 6.84
N VAL A 139 20.02 3.86 7.60
CA VAL A 139 20.16 4.99 8.55
C VAL A 139 20.17 6.32 7.81
N ILE A 140 20.92 6.42 6.70
CA ILE A 140 20.92 7.64 5.89
C ILE A 140 19.53 7.94 5.33
N GLY A 141 18.83 6.93 4.78
CA GLY A 141 17.47 7.08 4.29
C GLY A 141 16.51 7.61 5.35
N GLU A 142 16.56 7.07 6.57
CA GLU A 142 15.76 7.56 7.71
C GLU A 142 16.08 9.02 8.07
N LEU A 143 17.37 9.40 8.08
CA LEU A 143 17.77 10.79 8.35
C LEU A 143 17.26 11.76 7.29
N ILE A 144 17.27 11.38 6.02
CA ILE A 144 16.69 12.18 4.93
C ILE A 144 15.17 12.26 5.07
N CYS A 145 14.49 11.16 5.42
CA CYS A 145 13.05 11.15 5.67
C CYS A 145 12.64 12.11 6.82
N GLN A 146 13.48 12.20 7.85
CA GLN A 146 13.28 13.11 8.99
C GLN A 146 13.80 14.54 8.76
N ASP A 147 14.30 14.85 7.56
CA ASP A 147 14.95 16.13 7.23
C ASP A 147 16.06 16.53 8.22
N LYS A 148 16.79 15.53 8.74
CA LYS A 148 17.88 15.68 9.73
C LYS A 148 19.28 15.63 9.11
N LEU A 149 19.37 15.64 7.78
CA LEU A 149 20.63 15.49 7.07
C LEU A 149 20.93 16.74 6.22
N ASN A 150 22.00 17.45 6.59
CA ASN A 150 22.45 18.69 5.92
C ASN A 150 23.87 18.60 5.35
N THR A 151 24.46 17.40 5.29
CA THR A 151 25.86 17.16 4.90
C THR A 151 25.94 16.19 3.74
N GLU A 152 27.08 16.18 3.04
CA GLU A 152 27.36 15.14 2.04
C GLU A 152 27.39 13.74 2.67
N ILE A 153 27.00 12.72 1.89
CA ILE A 153 26.95 11.34 2.36
C ILE A 153 28.18 10.61 1.85
N ASN A 154 29.11 10.25 2.75
CA ASN A 154 30.27 9.46 2.36
C ASN A 154 29.85 8.16 1.66
N HIS A 155 30.50 7.89 0.53
CA HIS A 155 30.30 6.70 -0.32
C HIS A 155 28.96 6.59 -1.07
N ILE A 156 27.99 7.47 -0.86
CA ILE A 156 26.70 7.50 -1.58
C ILE A 156 26.60 8.83 -2.35
N SER A 157 26.92 8.76 -3.64
CA SER A 157 26.89 9.88 -4.59
C SER A 157 26.30 9.40 -5.92
N ASP A 158 25.88 10.33 -6.78
CA ASP A 158 25.45 10.05 -8.14
C ASP A 158 24.34 8.99 -8.18
N LYS A 159 24.47 7.95 -9.04
CA LYS A 159 23.51 6.86 -9.18
C LYS A 159 23.18 6.12 -7.87
N LYS A 160 24.10 6.11 -6.91
CA LYS A 160 23.85 5.52 -5.58
C LYS A 160 22.91 6.40 -4.77
N LEU A 161 23.08 7.71 -4.87
CA LEU A 161 22.18 8.68 -4.25
C LEU A 161 20.80 8.61 -4.91
N ASP A 162 20.73 8.55 -6.25
CA ASP A 162 19.46 8.38 -6.98
C ASP A 162 18.69 7.15 -6.48
N ALA A 163 19.37 6.00 -6.37
CA ALA A 163 18.75 4.77 -5.85
C ALA A 163 18.29 4.87 -4.39
N LEU A 164 18.95 5.67 -3.56
CA LEU A 164 18.51 5.93 -2.19
C LEU A 164 17.33 6.91 -2.15
N MET A 165 17.36 7.94 -2.99
CA MET A 165 16.28 8.92 -3.10
C MET A 165 15.00 8.29 -3.63
N GLU A 166 15.06 7.32 -4.54
CA GLU A 166 13.90 6.50 -4.94
C GLU A 166 13.20 5.85 -3.73
N ILE A 167 13.98 5.31 -2.79
CA ILE A 167 13.47 4.69 -1.55
C ILE A 167 12.86 5.76 -0.63
N VAL A 168 13.55 6.88 -0.44
CA VAL A 168 13.11 7.99 0.42
C VAL A 168 11.85 8.65 -0.11
N GLU A 169 11.76 8.88 -1.43
CA GLU A 169 10.57 9.43 -2.06
C GLU A 169 9.39 8.47 -1.91
N LYS A 170 9.60 7.17 -2.13
CA LYS A 170 8.58 6.15 -1.88
C LYS A 170 8.09 6.20 -0.44
N ARG A 171 9.00 6.35 0.53
CA ARG A 171 8.69 6.51 1.95
C ARG A 171 7.88 7.77 2.25
N LYS A 172 8.31 8.91 1.74
CA LYS A 172 7.63 10.20 1.93
C LYS A 172 6.26 10.23 1.25
N LYS A 173 6.06 9.49 0.14
CA LYS A 173 4.75 9.25 -0.48
C LYS A 173 3.85 8.39 0.41
N GLU A 174 4.36 7.26 0.93
CA GLU A 174 3.62 6.40 1.88
C GLU A 174 3.22 7.16 3.16
N ASP A 175 4.04 8.10 3.63
CA ASP A 175 3.76 8.94 4.80
C ASP A 175 2.88 10.17 4.48
N GLY A 176 2.49 10.39 3.22
CA GLY A 176 1.67 11.55 2.81
C GLY A 176 2.40 12.91 2.88
N ILE A 177 3.73 12.91 2.99
CA ILE A 177 4.56 14.13 3.04
C ILE A 177 4.70 14.74 1.63
N ILE A 178 4.78 13.88 0.61
CA ILE A 178 4.79 14.28 -0.81
C ILE A 178 3.44 13.92 -1.40
N ILE A 179 2.71 14.94 -1.87
CA ILE A 179 1.53 14.76 -2.69
C ILE A 179 2.02 14.39 -4.10
N SER A 180 1.78 13.15 -4.54
CA SER A 180 2.10 12.74 -5.91
C SER A 180 0.94 13.09 -6.83
N ASP A 181 1.25 13.70 -7.98
CA ASP A 181 0.25 14.29 -8.88
C ASP A 181 -0.67 13.31 -9.63
N ASP A 182 -0.47 12.00 -9.58
CA ASP A 182 -1.51 11.05 -10.01
C ASP A 182 -1.21 9.66 -9.44
N ARG A 183 -2.16 9.12 -8.65
CA ARG A 183 -2.30 7.66 -8.54
C ARG A 183 -2.63 7.24 -9.97
N ASN A 184 -1.64 6.82 -10.77
CA ASN A 184 -1.82 6.51 -12.18
C ASN A 184 -2.68 5.24 -12.35
N ILE A 185 -3.97 5.39 -12.06
CA ILE A 185 -4.97 4.32 -11.92
C ILE A 185 -5.14 3.63 -13.26
N ASP A 186 -5.25 4.39 -14.35
CA ASP A 186 -5.42 3.85 -15.69
C ASP A 186 -4.25 2.97 -16.10
N TYR A 187 -3.01 3.45 -15.91
CA TYR A 187 -1.81 2.66 -16.20
C TYR A 187 -1.72 1.41 -15.32
N SER A 188 -2.06 1.52 -14.04
CA SER A 188 -2.05 0.40 -13.10
C SER A 188 -3.09 -0.65 -13.50
N LEU A 189 -4.29 -0.22 -13.88
CA LEU A 189 -5.36 -1.10 -14.33
C LEU A 189 -5.00 -1.81 -15.64
N GLU A 190 -4.45 -1.09 -16.62
CA GLU A 190 -4.02 -1.69 -17.90
C GLU A 190 -2.86 -2.68 -17.71
N ASN A 191 -1.92 -2.40 -16.80
CA ASN A 191 -0.89 -3.36 -16.41
C ASN A 191 -1.49 -4.60 -15.75
N LEU A 192 -2.47 -4.44 -14.85
CA LEU A 192 -3.11 -5.59 -14.21
C LEU A 192 -3.86 -6.47 -15.21
N LYS A 193 -4.61 -5.86 -16.14
CA LYS A 193 -5.32 -6.59 -17.20
C LYS A 193 -4.38 -7.42 -18.06
N SER A 194 -3.22 -6.87 -18.42
CA SER A 194 -2.24 -7.55 -19.26
C SER A 194 -1.45 -8.63 -18.52
N ASP A 195 -1.11 -8.41 -17.24
CA ASP A 195 -0.07 -9.20 -16.59
C ASP A 195 -0.56 -10.10 -15.45
N LEU A 196 -1.64 -9.77 -14.72
CA LEU A 196 -2.00 -10.48 -13.49
C LEU A 196 -2.21 -11.98 -13.70
N ILE A 197 -2.96 -12.35 -14.74
CA ILE A 197 -3.26 -13.76 -15.04
C ILE A 197 -2.00 -14.49 -15.52
N GLU A 198 -1.23 -13.89 -16.42
CA GLU A 198 0.02 -14.48 -16.95
C GLU A 198 1.07 -14.70 -15.85
N ILE A 199 1.28 -13.70 -15.01
CA ILE A 199 2.21 -13.77 -13.88
C ILE A 199 1.73 -14.78 -12.83
N SER A 200 0.43 -14.86 -12.55
CA SER A 200 -0.13 -15.88 -11.65
C SER A 200 0.20 -17.30 -12.14
N ARG A 201 0.28 -17.51 -13.46
CA ARG A 201 0.67 -18.77 -14.12
C ARG A 201 2.19 -18.96 -14.26
N LYS A 202 2.98 -18.22 -13.49
CA LYS A 202 4.46 -18.28 -13.49
C LYS A 202 5.11 -17.98 -14.84
N ASN A 203 4.60 -17.01 -15.60
CA ASN A 203 5.27 -16.55 -16.81
C ASN A 203 6.62 -15.88 -16.47
N THR A 204 7.71 -16.66 -16.54
CA THR A 204 9.07 -16.20 -16.17
C THR A 204 9.66 -15.21 -17.16
N VAL A 205 9.23 -15.25 -18.42
CA VAL A 205 9.71 -14.33 -19.46
C VAL A 205 9.17 -12.95 -19.17
N LEU A 206 7.84 -12.82 -19.03
CA LEU A 206 7.19 -11.55 -18.69
C LEU A 206 7.72 -10.96 -17.37
N ALA A 207 7.83 -11.78 -16.32
CA ALA A 207 8.34 -11.33 -15.03
C ALA A 207 9.77 -10.78 -15.11
N ARG A 208 10.63 -11.42 -15.92
CA ARG A 208 12.03 -11.02 -16.06
C ARG A 208 12.21 -9.82 -16.98
N ASP A 209 11.48 -9.78 -18.09
CA ASP A 209 11.66 -8.76 -19.12
C ASP A 209 10.99 -7.44 -18.73
N LYS A 210 9.78 -7.49 -18.16
CA LYS A 210 9.04 -6.29 -17.74
C LYS A 210 9.40 -5.83 -16.33
N TYR A 211 9.58 -6.76 -15.39
CA TYR A 211 9.74 -6.43 -13.96
C TYR A 211 11.14 -6.72 -13.39
N ASN A 212 12.00 -7.40 -14.14
CA ASN A 212 13.31 -7.88 -13.67
C ASN A 212 13.24 -8.66 -12.35
N GLU A 213 12.17 -9.43 -12.16
CA GLU A 213 11.90 -10.17 -10.92
C GLU A 213 11.33 -11.57 -11.15
N LYS A 214 11.24 -12.36 -10.07
CA LYS A 214 10.59 -13.67 -10.10
C LYS A 214 9.06 -13.54 -10.17
N PRO A 215 8.36 -14.41 -10.92
CA PRO A 215 6.90 -14.38 -11.01
C PRO A 215 6.20 -14.39 -9.66
N GLU A 216 6.69 -15.13 -8.67
CA GLU A 216 6.11 -15.18 -7.32
C GLU A 216 6.12 -13.81 -6.62
N LYS A 217 7.18 -13.01 -6.83
CA LYS A 217 7.27 -11.69 -6.21
C LYS A 217 6.43 -10.68 -6.97
N VAL A 218 6.47 -10.71 -8.30
CA VAL A 218 5.63 -9.87 -9.15
C VAL A 218 4.15 -10.13 -8.88
N PHE A 219 3.75 -11.41 -8.73
CA PHE A 219 2.35 -11.76 -8.45
C PHE A 219 1.84 -11.11 -7.17
N LYS A 220 2.63 -11.13 -6.09
CA LYS A 220 2.27 -10.47 -4.83
C LYS A 220 2.11 -8.96 -5.02
N THR A 221 3.00 -8.33 -5.78
CA THR A 221 2.92 -6.89 -6.10
C THR A 221 1.63 -6.58 -6.85
N LEU A 222 1.29 -7.34 -7.88
CA LEU A 222 0.06 -7.11 -8.66
C LEU A 222 -1.21 -7.36 -7.84
N VAL A 223 -1.20 -8.35 -6.93
CA VAL A 223 -2.32 -8.55 -5.98
C VAL A 223 -2.44 -7.38 -5.01
N ASN A 224 -1.34 -6.85 -4.50
CA ASN A 224 -1.35 -5.64 -3.68
C ASN A 224 -1.92 -4.44 -4.44
N GLU A 225 -1.46 -4.20 -5.67
CA GLU A 225 -1.99 -3.15 -6.55
C GLU A 225 -3.49 -3.32 -6.82
N SER A 226 -3.96 -4.56 -6.97
CA SER A 226 -5.39 -4.85 -7.16
C SER A 226 -6.22 -4.38 -5.96
N PHE A 227 -5.79 -4.67 -4.72
CA PHE A 227 -6.50 -4.21 -3.52
C PHE A 227 -6.39 -2.69 -3.30
N GLN A 228 -5.26 -2.08 -3.64
CA GLN A 228 -5.13 -0.62 -3.66
C GLN A 228 -6.06 0.02 -4.69
N LEU A 229 -6.23 -0.62 -5.85
CA LEU A 229 -7.25 -0.23 -6.83
C LEU A 229 -8.68 -0.54 -6.38
N LEU A 230 -8.89 -1.15 -5.22
CA LEU A 230 -10.20 -1.25 -4.57
C LEU A 230 -10.31 -0.30 -3.36
N GLU A 231 -9.38 0.66 -3.24
CA GLU A 231 -9.30 1.67 -2.17
C GLU A 231 -9.04 1.09 -0.77
N TYR A 232 -8.57 -0.16 -0.70
CA TYR A 232 -8.07 -0.73 0.55
C TYR A 232 -6.69 -0.19 0.90
N GLU A 233 -6.51 0.10 2.19
CA GLU A 233 -5.17 0.19 2.76
C GLU A 233 -4.54 -1.21 2.81
N THR A 234 -3.28 -1.29 2.45
CA THR A 234 -2.55 -2.55 2.40
C THR A 234 -1.21 -2.49 3.14
N ILE A 235 -0.86 -3.60 3.79
CA ILE A 235 0.46 -3.80 4.40
C ILE A 235 1.12 -4.97 3.70
N PHE A 236 2.17 -4.70 2.93
CA PHE A 236 2.91 -5.73 2.21
C PHE A 236 3.94 -6.42 3.13
N ASN A 237 3.89 -7.76 3.24
CA ASN A 237 4.94 -8.48 3.96
C ASN A 237 6.21 -8.53 3.11
N ARG A 238 7.20 -7.76 3.52
CA ARG A 238 8.50 -7.71 2.86
C ARG A 238 9.44 -8.81 3.35
N ARG A 239 9.06 -9.56 4.40
CA ARG A 239 9.80 -10.76 4.83
C ARG A 239 9.49 -11.90 3.86
N ASN A 240 10.50 -12.71 3.54
CA ASN A 240 10.35 -13.84 2.59
C ASN A 240 9.53 -15.03 3.15
N GLU A 241 9.05 -14.94 4.40
CA GLU A 241 8.34 -16.00 5.11
C GLU A 241 7.05 -15.42 5.74
N GLY A 242 5.95 -16.18 5.66
CA GLY A 242 4.67 -15.82 6.28
C GLY A 242 3.53 -15.54 5.30
N TRP A 243 2.58 -14.71 5.76
CA TRP A 243 1.56 -14.07 4.93
C TRP A 243 2.21 -13.11 3.92
N ASP A 244 1.53 -12.78 2.83
CA ASP A 244 2.12 -11.93 1.78
C ASP A 244 1.64 -10.48 1.86
N LEU A 245 0.38 -10.29 2.23
CA LEU A 245 -0.29 -9.01 2.25
C LEU A 245 -1.35 -9.00 3.36
N LEU A 246 -1.51 -7.88 4.05
CA LEU A 246 -2.69 -7.59 4.85
C LEU A 246 -3.52 -6.55 4.11
N VAL A 247 -4.83 -6.78 4.03
CA VAL A 247 -5.82 -5.86 3.45
C VAL A 247 -6.70 -5.36 4.59
N LEU A 248 -6.82 -4.04 4.74
CA LEU A 248 -7.47 -3.41 5.89
C LEU A 248 -8.80 -2.79 5.50
N GLY A 249 -9.89 -3.34 6.03
CA GLY A 249 -11.24 -2.76 5.91
C GLY A 249 -11.46 -1.56 6.84
N THR A 250 -10.50 -0.62 6.91
CA THR A 250 -10.47 0.48 7.89
C THR A 250 -11.70 1.39 7.84
N TYR A 251 -12.31 1.51 6.65
CA TYR A 251 -13.51 2.31 6.41
C TYR A 251 -14.83 1.58 6.67
N ALA A 252 -14.80 0.30 7.05
CA ALA A 252 -16.02 -0.38 7.49
C ALA A 252 -16.46 0.11 8.89
N PRO A 253 -17.78 0.07 9.21
CA PRO A 253 -18.31 0.35 10.54
C PRO A 253 -17.60 -0.44 11.64
N GLN A 254 -17.29 -1.71 11.36
CA GLN A 254 -16.42 -2.56 12.17
C GLN A 254 -15.18 -2.88 11.34
N PRO A 255 -14.00 -2.36 11.70
CA PRO A 255 -12.76 -2.69 11.01
C PRO A 255 -12.50 -4.19 10.98
N TYR A 256 -11.85 -4.63 9.91
CA TYR A 256 -11.40 -6.00 9.75
C TYR A 256 -10.08 -6.05 8.99
N ILE A 257 -9.33 -7.13 9.21
CA ILE A 257 -8.05 -7.42 8.60
C ILE A 257 -8.20 -8.75 7.86
N VAL A 258 -7.86 -8.73 6.59
CA VAL A 258 -7.77 -9.93 5.73
C VAL A 258 -6.30 -10.27 5.56
N VAL A 259 -5.92 -11.46 5.99
CA VAL A 259 -4.59 -12.02 5.77
C VAL A 259 -4.57 -12.68 4.39
N VAL A 260 -3.72 -12.20 3.49
CA VAL A 260 -3.67 -12.68 2.10
C VAL A 260 -2.42 -13.50 1.87
N ASN A 261 -2.58 -14.65 1.20
CA ASN A 261 -1.49 -15.50 0.73
C ASN A 261 -1.59 -15.75 -0.77
N CYS A 262 -0.56 -15.37 -1.52
CA CYS A 262 -0.51 -15.48 -2.97
C CYS A 262 0.19 -16.78 -3.39
N ARG A 263 -0.44 -17.53 -4.30
CA ARG A 263 0.09 -18.80 -4.82
C ARG A 263 0.05 -18.81 -6.34
N SER A 264 1.23 -18.75 -6.97
CA SER A 264 1.34 -18.91 -8.43
C SER A 264 1.52 -20.38 -8.82
N ALA A 265 0.95 -20.77 -9.96
CA ALA A 265 0.98 -22.15 -10.44
C ALA A 265 1.06 -22.22 -11.97
N ALA A 266 2.12 -22.85 -12.51
CA ALA A 266 2.31 -23.00 -13.96
C ALA A 266 1.22 -23.84 -14.63
N SER A 267 0.59 -24.76 -13.89
CA SER A 267 -0.56 -25.56 -14.35
C SER A 267 -1.86 -24.77 -14.47
N GLY A 268 -1.90 -23.52 -13.99
CA GLY A 268 -3.14 -22.74 -13.87
C GLY A 268 -4.02 -23.12 -12.68
N ASN A 269 -3.73 -24.23 -11.99
CA ASN A 269 -4.40 -24.64 -10.75
C ASN A 269 -3.36 -24.84 -9.65
N VAL A 270 -3.62 -24.29 -8.46
CA VAL A 270 -2.78 -24.57 -7.29
C VAL A 270 -3.06 -25.95 -6.72
N ARG A 271 -2.03 -26.56 -6.13
CA ARG A 271 -2.19 -27.77 -5.31
C ARG A 271 -2.87 -27.42 -3.99
N ASP A 272 -3.34 -28.46 -3.31
CA ASP A 272 -3.96 -28.35 -2.00
C ASP A 272 -3.15 -27.46 -1.04
N PRO A 273 -3.80 -26.48 -0.38
CA PRO A 273 -3.12 -25.59 0.54
C PRO A 273 -2.62 -26.36 1.77
N ASN A 274 -1.41 -26.03 2.23
CA ASN A 274 -0.95 -26.52 3.52
C ASN A 274 -1.64 -25.72 4.64
N LEU A 275 -2.74 -26.25 5.18
CA LEU A 275 -3.56 -25.60 6.20
C LEU A 275 -2.78 -25.23 7.46
N LEU A 276 -1.81 -26.05 7.88
CA LEU A 276 -0.99 -25.74 9.06
C LEU A 276 -0.16 -24.47 8.84
N ASN A 277 0.39 -24.29 7.63
CA ASN A 277 1.10 -23.06 7.30
C ASN A 277 0.14 -21.86 7.26
N LEU A 278 -1.02 -22.00 6.62
CA LEU A 278 -2.00 -20.91 6.55
C LEU A 278 -2.46 -20.49 7.95
N LYS A 279 -2.73 -21.46 8.84
CA LYS A 279 -3.07 -21.24 10.24
C LYS A 279 -1.98 -20.43 10.93
N ASN A 280 -0.72 -20.87 10.88
CA ASN A 280 0.40 -20.15 11.51
C ASN A 280 0.58 -18.74 10.93
N PHE A 281 0.27 -18.53 9.65
CA PHE A 281 0.37 -17.21 9.03
C PHE A 281 -0.69 -16.24 9.56
N CYS A 282 -1.95 -16.68 9.72
CA CYS A 282 -3.01 -15.81 10.20
C CYS A 282 -3.07 -15.71 11.75
N THR A 283 -2.63 -16.74 12.48
CA THR A 283 -2.55 -16.70 13.96
C THR A 283 -1.20 -16.17 14.43
N ASP A 284 -0.19 -17.04 14.47
CA ASP A 284 1.05 -16.83 15.21
C ASP A 284 1.83 -15.63 14.64
N MET A 285 1.79 -15.45 13.31
CA MET A 285 2.52 -14.39 12.59
C MET A 285 1.72 -13.11 12.35
N CYS A 286 0.42 -13.10 12.65
CA CYS A 286 -0.44 -11.93 12.43
C CYS A 286 -1.28 -11.63 13.66
N LYS A 287 -2.35 -12.38 13.92
CA LYS A 287 -3.27 -12.14 15.05
C LYS A 287 -2.55 -11.99 16.38
N ASP A 288 -1.66 -12.93 16.72
CA ASP A 288 -0.98 -12.95 18.02
C ASP A 288 0.11 -11.88 18.16
N GLN A 289 0.53 -11.27 17.04
CA GLN A 289 1.49 -10.16 17.02
C GLN A 289 0.82 -8.80 17.25
N LEU A 290 -0.50 -8.72 17.07
CA LEU A 290 -1.27 -7.50 17.30
C LEU A 290 -1.63 -7.38 18.80
N MET A 291 -1.92 -6.17 19.27
CA MET A 291 -2.21 -5.89 20.68
C MET A 291 -3.67 -5.45 20.86
N GLY A 292 -4.33 -5.92 21.92
CA GLY A 292 -5.68 -5.49 22.29
C GLY A 292 -6.72 -5.76 21.18
N ALA A 293 -7.63 -4.82 20.95
CA ALA A 293 -8.75 -4.96 20.01
C ALA A 293 -8.33 -5.23 18.55
N TYR A 294 -7.09 -4.92 18.17
CA TYR A 294 -6.59 -5.20 16.81
C TYR A 294 -6.49 -6.70 16.52
N GLN A 295 -6.32 -7.54 17.54
CA GLN A 295 -6.34 -9.00 17.38
C GLN A 295 -7.71 -9.48 16.86
N ASP A 296 -8.79 -8.87 17.37
CA ASP A 296 -10.17 -9.24 17.03
C ASP A 296 -10.57 -8.78 15.62
N TYR A 297 -9.79 -7.88 15.02
CA TYR A 297 -10.00 -7.47 13.63
C TYR A 297 -9.48 -8.50 12.62
N VAL A 298 -8.60 -9.43 13.00
CA VAL A 298 -8.14 -10.51 12.11
C VAL A 298 -9.24 -11.56 11.95
N LYS A 299 -10.05 -11.39 10.90
CA LYS A 299 -11.27 -12.20 10.66
C LYS A 299 -11.16 -13.17 9.50
N TYR A 300 -10.32 -12.85 8.50
CA TYR A 300 -10.32 -13.55 7.22
C TYR A 300 -8.91 -13.97 6.80
N MET A 301 -8.82 -15.14 6.19
CA MET A 301 -7.64 -15.62 5.47
C MET A 301 -8.05 -15.84 4.01
N VAL A 302 -7.38 -15.19 3.07
CA VAL A 302 -7.67 -15.30 1.63
C VAL A 302 -6.46 -15.88 0.91
N VAL A 303 -6.68 -16.95 0.15
CA VAL A 303 -5.68 -17.48 -0.78
C VAL A 303 -6.00 -16.94 -2.17
N VAL A 304 -5.05 -16.23 -2.77
CA VAL A 304 -5.15 -15.72 -4.15
C VAL A 304 -4.27 -16.56 -5.07
N ALA A 305 -4.85 -17.08 -6.14
CA ALA A 305 -4.17 -17.99 -7.07
C ALA A 305 -4.77 -17.89 -8.49
N PRO A 306 -4.15 -18.45 -9.53
CA PRO A 306 -4.77 -18.46 -10.86
C PRO A 306 -6.15 -19.12 -10.85
N ASP A 307 -6.26 -20.29 -10.21
CA ASP A 307 -7.49 -21.06 -10.04
C ASP A 307 -7.30 -22.19 -8.99
N PHE A 308 -8.39 -22.84 -8.59
CA PHE A 308 -8.45 -23.81 -7.47
C PHE A 308 -9.18 -25.12 -7.83
N PRO A 309 -8.86 -26.24 -7.16
CA PRO A 309 -9.58 -27.51 -7.34
C PRO A 309 -10.97 -27.51 -6.67
N GLU A 310 -11.86 -28.41 -7.07
CA GLU A 310 -13.25 -28.48 -6.57
C GLU A 310 -13.40 -28.75 -5.06
N LYS A 311 -12.37 -29.29 -4.38
CA LYS A 311 -12.43 -29.71 -2.96
C LYS A 311 -12.31 -28.58 -1.92
N ILE A 312 -12.55 -27.33 -2.32
CA ILE A 312 -12.41 -26.13 -1.48
C ILE A 312 -13.16 -26.19 -0.14
N PRO A 313 -14.44 -26.63 -0.06
CA PRO A 313 -15.23 -26.50 1.17
C PRO A 313 -14.67 -27.27 2.37
N GLU A 314 -13.99 -28.40 2.12
CA GLU A 314 -13.36 -29.22 3.18
C GLU A 314 -12.25 -28.44 3.90
N TYR A 315 -11.46 -27.67 3.15
CA TYR A 315 -10.35 -26.87 3.69
C TYR A 315 -10.83 -25.69 4.52
N VAL A 316 -11.97 -25.10 4.15
CA VAL A 316 -12.51 -23.93 4.84
C VAL A 316 -12.94 -24.27 6.25
N SER A 317 -13.71 -25.35 6.40
CA SER A 317 -14.20 -25.80 7.71
C SER A 317 -13.04 -26.20 8.63
N GLN A 318 -12.06 -26.95 8.10
CA GLN A 318 -10.88 -27.36 8.86
C GLN A 318 -10.05 -26.18 9.36
N LEU A 319 -9.76 -25.17 8.52
CA LEU A 319 -8.98 -24.01 8.96
C LEU A 319 -9.74 -23.21 10.02
N GLN A 320 -11.05 -23.04 9.85
CA GLN A 320 -11.88 -22.27 10.78
C GLN A 320 -11.88 -22.90 12.18
N GLU A 321 -11.93 -24.23 12.27
CA GLU A 321 -11.77 -24.97 13.53
C GLU A 321 -10.36 -24.81 14.13
N MET A 322 -9.31 -24.82 13.30
CA MET A 322 -7.92 -24.69 13.76
C MET A 322 -7.53 -23.29 14.27
N THR A 323 -8.31 -22.27 13.94
CA THR A 323 -7.97 -20.84 14.14
C THR A 323 -8.93 -20.11 15.07
N ASP A 324 -9.84 -20.84 15.72
CA ASP A 324 -10.91 -20.30 16.56
C ASP A 324 -11.74 -19.22 15.83
N GLY A 325 -12.10 -19.49 14.57
CA GLY A 325 -13.10 -18.69 13.85
C GLY A 325 -12.59 -17.80 12.70
N ILE A 326 -11.31 -17.86 12.32
CA ILE A 326 -10.85 -17.15 11.10
C ILE A 326 -11.40 -17.86 9.87
N LYS A 327 -12.15 -17.13 9.03
CA LYS A 327 -12.77 -17.71 7.82
C LYS A 327 -11.76 -17.76 6.67
N LEU A 328 -11.60 -18.94 6.07
CA LEU A 328 -10.82 -19.13 4.85
C LEU A 328 -11.68 -18.85 3.61
N SER A 329 -11.12 -18.10 2.67
CA SER A 329 -11.70 -17.89 1.33
C SER A 329 -10.62 -18.08 0.24
N PHE A 330 -11.07 -18.54 -0.92
CA PHE A 330 -10.26 -18.74 -2.12
C PHE A 330 -10.69 -17.73 -3.18
N LEU A 331 -9.74 -16.96 -3.71
CA LEU A 331 -10.00 -15.88 -4.67
C LEU A 331 -9.18 -16.11 -5.95
N PRO A 332 -9.81 -16.58 -7.05
CA PRO A 332 -9.14 -16.70 -8.33
C PRO A 332 -8.65 -15.33 -8.82
N ALA A 333 -7.49 -15.31 -9.46
CA ALA A 333 -6.89 -14.08 -10.01
C ALA A 333 -7.81 -13.44 -11.07
N SER A 334 -8.58 -14.26 -11.79
CA SER A 334 -9.60 -13.81 -12.74
C SER A 334 -10.80 -13.16 -12.06
N SER A 335 -11.25 -13.65 -10.91
CA SER A 335 -12.28 -13.01 -10.10
C SER A 335 -11.78 -11.70 -9.49
N LEU A 336 -10.55 -11.67 -8.97
CA LEU A 336 -9.95 -10.44 -8.45
C LEU A 336 -9.82 -9.37 -9.54
N LEU A 337 -9.33 -9.72 -10.73
CA LEU A 337 -9.26 -8.78 -11.85
C LEU A 337 -10.65 -8.24 -12.20
N TYR A 338 -11.64 -9.13 -12.30
CA TYR A 338 -13.01 -8.75 -12.61
C TYR A 338 -13.61 -7.79 -11.57
N LEU A 339 -13.36 -8.02 -10.29
CA LEU A 339 -13.77 -7.13 -9.20
C LEU A 339 -13.15 -5.74 -9.36
N VAL A 340 -11.85 -5.66 -9.67
CA VAL A 340 -11.13 -4.40 -9.89
C VAL A 340 -11.69 -3.66 -11.10
N GLU A 341 -11.89 -4.35 -12.23
CA GLU A 341 -12.46 -3.76 -13.44
C GLU A 341 -13.85 -3.18 -13.17
N LYS A 342 -14.74 -3.97 -12.56
CA LYS A 342 -16.11 -3.56 -12.27
C LYS A 342 -16.16 -2.39 -11.27
N TYR A 343 -15.30 -2.40 -10.26
CA TYR A 343 -15.19 -1.29 -9.31
C TYR A 343 -14.72 0.00 -9.99
N ARG A 344 -13.73 -0.08 -10.88
CA ARG A 344 -13.21 1.11 -11.57
C ARG A 344 -14.16 1.67 -12.61
N GLU A 345 -15.03 0.83 -13.19
CA GLU A 345 -16.14 1.29 -14.02
C GLU A 345 -17.24 1.97 -13.20
N ASN A 346 -17.53 1.48 -11.99
CA ASN A 346 -18.58 2.03 -11.12
C ASN A 346 -18.20 1.88 -9.63
N PRO A 347 -17.52 2.85 -9.01
CA PRO A 347 -16.96 2.72 -7.66
C PRO A 347 -18.01 2.91 -6.57
N ILE A 348 -19.00 2.02 -6.55
CA ILE A 348 -20.12 2.01 -5.60
C ILE A 348 -19.90 1.10 -4.40
N LEU A 349 -18.86 0.26 -4.46
CA LEU A 349 -18.63 -0.78 -3.46
C LEU A 349 -17.88 -0.22 -2.24
N THR A 350 -18.52 -0.24 -1.08
CA THR A 350 -17.89 0.16 0.19
C THR A 350 -17.17 -1.01 0.86
N HIS A 351 -16.19 -0.71 1.73
CA HIS A 351 -15.46 -1.73 2.51
C HIS A 351 -16.37 -2.55 3.41
N TYR A 352 -17.50 -1.97 3.82
CA TYR A 352 -18.52 -2.67 4.58
C TYR A 352 -19.19 -3.77 3.76
N LYS A 353 -19.60 -3.46 2.52
CA LYS A 353 -20.28 -4.41 1.65
C LYS A 353 -19.32 -5.47 1.11
N SER A 354 -18.12 -5.05 0.69
CA SER A 354 -17.10 -5.95 0.18
C SER A 354 -16.61 -7.00 1.19
N GLU A 355 -16.77 -6.77 2.50
CA GLU A 355 -16.44 -7.76 3.54
C GLU A 355 -17.17 -9.10 3.30
N SER A 356 -18.38 -9.05 2.74
CA SER A 356 -19.18 -10.24 2.45
C SER A 356 -18.53 -11.20 1.47
N LEU A 357 -17.67 -10.73 0.54
CA LEU A 357 -16.92 -11.61 -0.36
C LEU A 357 -16.00 -12.53 0.42
N PHE A 358 -15.33 -12.03 1.46
CA PHE A 358 -14.40 -12.81 2.26
C PHE A 358 -15.10 -13.87 3.15
N LYS A 359 -16.43 -13.84 3.21
CA LYS A 359 -17.25 -14.87 3.87
C LYS A 359 -17.56 -16.05 2.95
N LYS A 360 -17.38 -15.90 1.63
CA LYS A 360 -17.58 -16.96 0.63
C LYS A 360 -16.39 -17.90 0.62
N ASP A 361 -16.65 -19.19 0.43
CA ASP A 361 -15.60 -20.21 0.38
C ASP A 361 -14.73 -20.05 -0.86
N LEU A 362 -15.36 -19.92 -2.04
CA LEU A 362 -14.72 -19.55 -3.30
C LEU A 362 -15.43 -18.29 -3.82
N ILE A 363 -14.67 -17.26 -4.16
CA ILE A 363 -15.21 -16.00 -4.70
C ILE A 363 -15.27 -16.09 -6.23
N THR A 364 -16.48 -16.12 -6.79
CA THR A 364 -16.69 -16.17 -8.23
C THR A 364 -17.05 -14.80 -8.82
N LYS A 365 -17.19 -14.72 -10.14
CA LYS A 365 -17.67 -13.51 -10.82
C LYS A 365 -19.13 -13.24 -10.51
N GLU A 366 -19.93 -14.29 -10.37
CA GLU A 366 -21.34 -14.20 -10.00
C GLU A 366 -21.52 -13.63 -8.59
N ASP A 367 -20.66 -14.00 -7.63
CA ASP A 367 -20.65 -13.37 -6.29
C ASP A 367 -20.33 -11.87 -6.37
N ILE A 368 -19.43 -11.48 -7.28
CA ILE A 368 -19.09 -10.07 -7.53
C ILE A 368 -20.28 -9.36 -8.18
N ASP A 369 -21.00 -10.00 -9.09
CA ASP A 369 -22.19 -9.43 -9.71
C ASP A 369 -23.30 -9.17 -8.69
N GLU A 370 -23.64 -10.19 -7.90
CA GLU A 370 -24.60 -10.11 -6.79
C GLU A 370 -24.21 -8.97 -5.81
N LEU A 371 -22.92 -8.84 -5.49
CA LEU A 371 -22.45 -7.80 -4.58
C LEU A 371 -22.69 -6.38 -5.09
N PHE A 372 -22.51 -6.14 -6.40
CA PHE A 372 -22.76 -4.83 -6.99
C PHE A 372 -24.25 -4.52 -7.06
N GLU A 373 -25.11 -5.52 -7.32
CA GLU A 373 -26.56 -5.37 -7.25
C GLU A 373 -27.01 -4.98 -5.83
N ILE A 374 -26.52 -5.70 -4.81
CA ILE A 374 -26.79 -5.38 -3.40
C ILE A 374 -26.25 -4.00 -3.00
N SER A 375 -25.13 -3.58 -3.58
CA SER A 375 -24.54 -2.26 -3.31
C SER A 375 -25.36 -1.14 -3.94
N GLU A 376 -25.92 -1.37 -5.13
CA GLU A 376 -26.83 -0.44 -5.80
C GLU A 376 -28.13 -0.26 -5.00
N GLU A 377 -28.77 -1.35 -4.58
CA GLU A 377 -29.96 -1.30 -3.70
C GLU A 377 -29.67 -0.54 -2.40
N TYR A 378 -28.50 -0.79 -1.82
CA TYR A 378 -28.09 -0.10 -0.59
C TYR A 378 -27.93 1.40 -0.77
N ILE A 379 -27.42 1.85 -1.92
CA ILE A 379 -27.32 3.29 -2.23
C ILE A 379 -28.72 3.89 -2.37
N VAL A 380 -29.63 3.20 -3.06
CA VAL A 380 -31.03 3.63 -3.20
C VAL A 380 -31.68 3.79 -1.82
N ASP A 381 -31.47 2.84 -0.91
CA ASP A 381 -31.99 2.91 0.46
C ASP A 381 -31.39 4.08 1.25
N LEU A 382 -30.07 4.30 1.15
CA LEU A 382 -29.39 5.44 1.79
C LEU A 382 -29.95 6.77 1.29
N CYS A 383 -30.07 6.94 -0.03
CA CYS A 383 -30.60 8.17 -0.62
C CYS A 383 -32.08 8.36 -0.28
N SER A 384 -32.88 7.30 -0.30
CA SER A 384 -34.30 7.32 0.10
C SER A 384 -34.48 7.76 1.56
N ASN A 385 -33.64 7.24 2.47
CA ASN A 385 -33.66 7.63 3.87
C ASN A 385 -33.30 9.12 4.04
N ALA A 386 -32.21 9.56 3.42
CA ALA A 386 -31.78 10.96 3.46
C ALA A 386 -32.85 11.92 2.90
N ARG A 387 -33.48 11.58 1.77
CA ARG A 387 -34.61 12.32 1.20
C ARG A 387 -35.82 12.34 2.13
N SER A 388 -36.15 11.21 2.76
CA SER A 388 -37.27 11.12 3.71
C SER A 388 -37.05 12.04 4.91
N ILE A 389 -35.83 12.11 5.44
CA ILE A 389 -35.46 13.04 6.52
C ILE A 389 -35.65 14.48 6.06
N LEU A 390 -35.09 14.85 4.89
CA LEU A 390 -35.25 16.18 4.32
C LEU A 390 -36.72 16.56 4.17
N ARG A 391 -37.52 15.72 3.50
CA ARG A 391 -38.94 15.96 3.27
C ARG A 391 -39.73 16.14 4.56
N LYS A 392 -39.60 15.21 5.51
CA LYS A 392 -40.32 15.29 6.79
C LYS A 392 -40.02 16.58 7.54
N ARG A 393 -38.76 17.02 7.54
CA ARG A 393 -38.34 18.26 8.19
C ARG A 393 -38.86 19.49 7.45
N MET A 394 -38.77 19.51 6.12
CA MET A 394 -39.28 20.63 5.32
C MET A 394 -40.80 20.77 5.38
N GLU A 395 -41.55 19.66 5.37
CA GLU A 395 -43.00 19.67 5.55
C GLU A 395 -43.38 20.27 6.90
N SER A 396 -42.63 19.96 7.97
CA SER A 396 -42.85 20.55 9.28
C SER A 396 -42.66 22.08 9.27
N ILE A 397 -41.72 22.65 8.50
CA ILE A 397 -41.56 24.11 8.36
C ILE A 397 -42.74 24.72 7.60
N SER A 398 -43.12 24.10 6.48
CA SER A 398 -44.10 24.66 5.56
C SER A 398 -45.45 24.95 6.21
N GLN A 399 -45.80 24.18 7.25
CA GLN A 399 -47.03 24.34 8.01
C GLN A 399 -47.05 25.61 8.88
N TYR A 400 -45.90 26.19 9.23
CA TYR A 400 -45.81 27.26 10.24
C TYR A 400 -45.16 28.56 9.73
N ASN A 401 -44.33 28.55 8.68
CA ASN A 401 -43.41 29.67 8.38
C ASN A 401 -43.33 30.09 6.89
N SER A 402 -44.42 29.98 6.14
CA SER A 402 -44.41 30.30 4.71
C SER A 402 -45.13 31.64 4.40
N ASP A 403 -44.43 32.61 3.79
CA ASP A 403 -45.00 33.84 3.21
C ASP A 403 -45.13 33.66 1.68
N ALA A 404 -45.91 34.49 1.00
CA ALA A 404 -46.32 34.37 -0.40
C ALA A 404 -45.18 34.21 -1.44
N CYS A 405 -43.94 34.52 -1.08
CA CYS A 405 -42.76 34.38 -1.93
C CYS A 405 -41.55 33.72 -1.25
N TYR A 406 -41.61 33.44 0.06
CA TYR A 406 -40.45 32.97 0.83
C TYR A 406 -40.83 31.85 1.81
N LEU A 407 -40.05 30.77 1.80
CA LEU A 407 -39.96 29.85 2.93
C LEU A 407 -39.04 30.47 3.97
N LYS A 408 -39.60 30.93 5.10
CA LYS A 408 -38.78 31.41 6.22
C LYS A 408 -38.28 30.21 7.00
N MET A 409 -36.97 30.04 7.06
CA MET A 409 -36.30 29.00 7.83
C MET A 409 -35.26 29.67 8.71
N ASP A 410 -35.21 29.30 9.99
CA ASP A 410 -34.13 29.68 10.88
C ASP A 410 -32.89 28.84 10.58
N GLU A 411 -31.72 29.48 10.63
CA GLU A 411 -30.43 28.84 10.36
C GLU A 411 -30.16 27.66 11.31
N VAL A 412 -30.64 27.76 12.55
CA VAL A 412 -30.53 26.69 13.56
C VAL A 412 -31.25 25.43 13.09
N PHE A 413 -32.46 25.56 12.54
CA PHE A 413 -33.18 24.42 12.00
C PHE A 413 -32.50 23.84 10.75
N LEU A 414 -32.04 24.68 9.81
CA LEU A 414 -31.32 24.19 8.64
C LEU A 414 -30.11 23.35 9.04
N ASN A 415 -29.35 23.82 10.04
CA ASN A 415 -28.23 23.08 10.61
C ASN A 415 -28.68 21.76 11.23
N GLN A 416 -29.81 21.71 11.96
CA GLN A 416 -30.36 20.47 12.51
C GLN A 416 -30.75 19.46 11.41
N VAL A 417 -31.37 19.91 10.31
CA VAL A 417 -31.71 19.02 9.18
C VAL A 417 -30.45 18.43 8.55
N ILE A 418 -29.44 19.27 8.32
CA ILE A 418 -28.16 18.83 7.76
C ILE A 418 -27.50 17.84 8.73
N GLU A 419 -27.49 18.11 10.03
CA GLU A 419 -26.94 17.20 11.05
C GLU A 419 -27.66 15.85 11.10
N GLU A 420 -28.98 15.82 10.97
CA GLU A 420 -29.77 14.58 10.93
C GLU A 420 -29.48 13.75 9.68
N ILE A 421 -29.37 14.41 8.51
CA ILE A 421 -28.96 13.75 7.27
C ILE A 421 -27.56 13.18 7.44
N ILE A 422 -26.59 13.97 7.89
CA ILE A 422 -25.20 13.52 8.12
C ILE A 422 -25.16 12.34 9.09
N SER A 423 -25.93 12.40 10.17
CA SER A 423 -25.98 11.33 11.17
C SER A 423 -26.56 10.03 10.59
N SER A 424 -27.49 10.11 9.63
CA SER A 424 -28.05 8.94 8.94
C SER A 424 -27.04 8.24 8.01
N LEU A 425 -25.99 8.95 7.59
CA LEU A 425 -24.92 8.43 6.72
C LEU A 425 -23.74 7.84 7.51
N ASN A 426 -23.69 8.08 8.82
CA ASN A 426 -22.66 7.55 9.72
C ASN A 426 -22.97 6.08 10.09
N PRO A 427 -21.99 5.15 10.10
CA PRO A 427 -20.57 5.31 9.75
C PRO A 427 -20.23 4.86 8.33
N HIS A 428 -21.21 4.88 7.42
CA HIS A 428 -21.11 4.22 6.11
C HIS A 428 -20.41 5.05 5.04
N LEU A 429 -20.68 6.36 4.97
CA LEU A 429 -20.01 7.29 4.04
C LEU A 429 -19.09 8.30 4.75
N LEU A 430 -19.26 8.45 6.06
CA LEU A 430 -18.52 9.39 6.88
C LEU A 430 -18.32 8.85 8.29
N LYS A 431 -17.38 9.43 9.02
CA LYS A 431 -17.21 9.20 10.46
C LYS A 431 -17.34 10.51 11.21
N GLN A 432 -18.25 10.56 12.18
CA GLN A 432 -18.35 11.66 13.13
C GLN A 432 -17.44 11.39 14.34
N GLY A 433 -16.76 12.42 14.82
CA GLY A 433 -15.90 12.33 15.99
C GLY A 433 -15.82 13.66 16.73
N VAL A 434 -15.09 13.67 17.83
CA VAL A 434 -14.73 14.88 18.56
C VAL A 434 -13.22 14.94 18.58
N ASN A 435 -12.64 16.08 18.22
CA ASN A 435 -11.21 16.28 18.34
C ASN A 435 -10.85 16.38 19.83
N ASP A 436 -10.08 15.41 20.33
CA ASP A 436 -9.73 15.30 21.75
C ASP A 436 -9.01 16.54 22.31
N THR A 437 -8.31 17.28 21.43
CA THR A 437 -7.56 18.48 21.79
C THR A 437 -8.42 19.74 21.85
N THR A 438 -9.40 19.88 20.95
CA THR A 438 -10.19 21.12 20.81
C THR A 438 -11.64 20.98 21.30
N GLY A 439 -12.13 19.75 21.51
CA GLY A 439 -13.53 19.46 21.83
C GLY A 439 -14.50 19.72 20.68
N ILE A 440 -14.01 20.08 19.50
CA ILE A 440 -14.82 20.42 18.33
C ILE A 440 -15.30 19.12 17.67
N LYS A 441 -16.59 19.05 17.35
CA LYS A 441 -17.15 17.96 16.53
C LYS A 441 -16.55 18.03 15.12
N THR A 442 -15.97 16.93 14.68
CA THR A 442 -15.38 16.79 13.34
C THR A 442 -16.15 15.76 12.53
N ILE A 443 -16.25 15.99 11.23
CA ILE A 443 -16.86 15.07 10.27
C ILE A 443 -15.80 14.73 9.22
N ASN A 444 -15.48 13.45 9.10
CA ASN A 444 -14.54 12.95 8.10
C ASN A 444 -15.33 12.28 6.97
N PHE A 445 -15.30 12.87 5.79
CA PHE A 445 -15.92 12.34 4.58
C PHE A 445 -14.97 11.35 3.91
N ASN A 446 -15.47 10.17 3.52
CA ASN A 446 -14.68 9.26 2.70
C ASN A 446 -14.69 9.74 1.25
N HIS A 447 -13.56 10.28 0.77
CA HIS A 447 -13.43 10.83 -0.58
C HIS A 447 -13.40 9.75 -1.67
N ASP A 448 -13.00 8.52 -1.32
CA ASP A 448 -12.94 7.42 -2.30
C ASP A 448 -14.34 6.95 -2.72
N TYR A 449 -15.39 7.36 -2.00
CA TYR A 449 -16.80 7.09 -2.32
C TYR A 449 -17.47 8.27 -3.04
N TYR A 450 -16.72 9.02 -3.85
CA TYR A 450 -17.23 10.23 -4.51
C TYR A 450 -18.46 10.00 -5.39
N VAL A 451 -18.60 8.85 -6.06
CA VAL A 451 -19.79 8.53 -6.88
C VAL A 451 -21.03 8.35 -6.00
N LEU A 452 -20.89 7.77 -4.79
CA LEU A 452 -22.00 7.67 -3.85
C LEU A 452 -22.41 9.06 -3.36
N TRP A 453 -21.42 9.91 -3.06
CA TRP A 453 -21.66 11.30 -2.70
C TRP A 453 -22.35 12.08 -3.81
N GLU A 454 -21.90 11.94 -5.05
CA GLU A 454 -22.50 12.59 -6.21
C GLU A 454 -23.98 12.22 -6.32
N ARG A 455 -24.32 10.93 -6.30
CA ARG A 455 -25.72 10.48 -6.40
C ARG A 455 -26.57 11.00 -5.24
N LEU A 456 -26.08 10.88 -4.01
CA LEU A 456 -26.79 11.34 -2.82
C LEU A 456 -27.08 12.85 -2.88
N LEU A 457 -26.09 13.66 -3.24
CA LEU A 457 -26.23 15.10 -3.30
C LEU A 457 -27.20 15.53 -4.42
N HIS A 458 -27.17 14.86 -5.57
CA HIS A 458 -28.16 15.09 -6.63
C HIS A 458 -29.58 14.76 -6.18
N GLU A 459 -29.79 13.58 -5.57
CA GLU A 459 -31.13 13.19 -5.08
C GLU A 459 -31.67 14.13 -4.00
N LEU A 460 -30.80 14.62 -3.10
CA LEU A 460 -31.19 15.61 -2.10
C LEU A 460 -31.55 16.97 -2.73
N ALA A 461 -30.80 17.41 -3.74
CA ALA A 461 -31.08 18.65 -4.46
C ALA A 461 -32.40 18.58 -5.25
N ASP A 462 -32.66 17.46 -5.90
CA ASP A 462 -33.91 17.20 -6.63
C ASP A 462 -35.11 17.20 -5.67
N GLU A 463 -34.98 16.51 -4.53
CA GLU A 463 -36.01 16.47 -3.50
C GLU A 463 -36.30 17.85 -2.92
N PHE A 464 -35.26 18.63 -2.62
CA PHE A 464 -35.42 20.00 -2.16
C PHE A 464 -36.15 20.87 -3.18
N THR A 465 -35.79 20.74 -4.46
CA THR A 465 -36.42 21.48 -5.57
C THR A 465 -37.90 21.10 -5.71
N LEU A 466 -38.23 19.81 -5.58
CA LEU A 466 -39.60 19.32 -5.61
C LEU A 466 -40.44 19.93 -4.49
N ILE A 467 -39.90 19.97 -3.27
CA ILE A 467 -40.55 20.58 -2.11
C ILE A 467 -40.81 22.08 -2.38
N LEU A 468 -39.82 22.83 -2.87
CA LEU A 468 -40.01 24.26 -3.20
C LEU A 468 -41.13 24.46 -4.24
N LYS A 469 -41.20 23.61 -5.25
CA LYS A 469 -42.24 23.66 -6.28
C LYS A 469 -43.63 23.36 -5.71
N GLU A 470 -43.75 22.34 -4.87
CA GLU A 470 -44.99 21.98 -4.18
C GLU A 470 -45.49 23.17 -3.33
N GLN A 471 -44.60 23.78 -2.55
CA GLN A 471 -44.91 24.95 -1.72
C GLN A 471 -45.35 26.15 -2.55
N SER A 472 -44.68 26.41 -3.68
CA SER A 472 -45.07 27.48 -4.60
C SER A 472 -46.47 27.26 -5.21
N MET A 473 -46.91 26.01 -5.39
CA MET A 473 -48.23 25.69 -5.98
C MET A 473 -49.35 25.63 -4.93
N SER A 474 -49.05 25.26 -3.68
CA SER A 474 -50.04 25.15 -2.61
C SER A 474 -50.40 26.49 -1.96
N GLN A 475 -49.56 27.51 -2.12
CA GLN A 475 -49.81 28.82 -1.54
C GLN A 475 -50.83 29.64 -2.34
N VAL A 476 -52.03 29.78 -1.80
CA VAL A 476 -52.94 30.90 -2.12
C VAL A 476 -52.85 31.91 -0.98
N GLN A 477 -51.76 32.69 -0.87
CA GLN A 477 -51.57 33.50 0.33
C GLN A 477 -51.05 34.93 0.13
N ARG A 478 -51.41 35.76 1.12
CA ARG A 478 -51.16 37.19 1.23
C ARG A 478 -49.69 37.41 1.61
N SER A 479 -49.01 38.36 0.97
CA SER A 479 -47.65 38.71 1.35
C SER A 479 -47.61 39.34 2.75
N GLY A 480 -46.48 39.28 3.46
CA GLY A 480 -46.28 40.05 4.70
C GLY A 480 -46.59 41.54 4.53
N PHE A 481 -46.24 42.12 3.38
CA PHE A 481 -46.64 43.49 3.03
C PHE A 481 -48.16 43.66 2.92
N LYS A 482 -48.88 42.68 2.36
CA LYS A 482 -50.34 42.72 2.28
C LYS A 482 -50.98 42.58 3.66
N GLU A 483 -50.45 41.72 4.54
CA GLU A 483 -50.85 41.62 5.94
C GLU A 483 -50.62 42.93 6.71
N ASP A 484 -49.44 43.54 6.53
CA ASP A 484 -49.09 44.82 7.14
C ASP A 484 -50.01 45.94 6.65
N LEU A 485 -50.28 46.00 5.35
CA LEU A 485 -51.24 46.96 4.79
C LEU A 485 -52.65 46.75 5.32
N ILE A 486 -53.12 45.50 5.44
CA ILE A 486 -54.44 45.19 6.02
C ILE A 486 -54.53 45.70 7.47
N LYS A 487 -53.49 45.46 8.28
CA LYS A 487 -53.39 45.99 9.65
C LYS A 487 -53.33 47.52 9.69
N TYR A 488 -52.60 48.15 8.77
CA TYR A 488 -52.51 49.61 8.68
C TYR A 488 -53.81 50.28 8.24
N PHE A 489 -54.62 49.59 7.44
CA PHE A 489 -55.89 50.09 6.95
C PHE A 489 -57.12 49.67 7.80
N ASP A 490 -56.92 48.88 8.86
CA ASP A 490 -57.97 48.40 9.78
C ASP A 490 -59.14 47.67 9.04
N ILE A 491 -58.81 46.86 8.02
CA ILE A 491 -59.76 46.12 7.14
C ILE A 491 -59.88 44.65 7.56
#